data_AF-A0A2M7WNX6-F1
#
_entry.id   AF-A0A2M7WNX6-F1
#
_cell.length_a   1.000
_cell.length_b   1.000
_cell.length_c   1.000
_cell.angle_alpha   90.00
_cell.angle_beta   90.00
_cell.angle_gamma   90.00
#
_symmetry.space_group_name_H-M   'P 1'
#
loop_
_entity.id
_entity.type
_entity.pdbx_description
1 polymer ?
#
loop_
_entity_poly.entity_id
_entity_poly.type
_entity_poly.pdbx_seq_one_letter_code
_entity_poly.pdbx_strand_id
1 'polypeptide(L)'
;MDENISAEKAASKQHGSLFAAVMRWMGLQNSELLLLLLALSLIWVAAFSSTKIIRGGYDLGVKSELTTLLQSTDEAIHLWSHEKKSIAENLASDTEILGLTQELLQNPRDQQALLASPAQQMVRRLFQSFLKGGTLRGFFIIAPDNISLASSRDINVGTLNLLTSQSDTMEKMWRGEVVMSRVQLSDVPMPKQREIAVGTRDLNMFVGAPIRDTSGKIIALLTLRIDPNETLFSLLHQARLGETGEAYIFDRQGLMLSPSRFRDELVSMGLIEPDQSSVARVYVRDNRVNRNSGLNRMAASATLGEQASNVSGYPDYRGKKVVGAWKWEQELDLGLAVE
;
A
#
# COMPACT_ATOMS: atom_id res chain seq x y z
N MET A 1 -9.84 69.25 -9.75
CA MET A 1 -8.81 68.43 -9.09
C MET A 1 -8.68 68.75 -7.60
N ASP A 2 -9.71 69.36 -6.97
CA ASP A 2 -9.63 69.85 -5.58
C ASP A 2 -10.65 69.24 -4.60
N GLU A 3 -11.67 68.50 -5.06
CA GLU A 3 -12.64 67.87 -4.15
C GLU A 3 -12.17 66.54 -3.57
N ASN A 4 -11.26 65.81 -4.24
CA ASN A 4 -10.75 64.52 -3.73
C ASN A 4 -9.74 64.66 -2.59
N ILE A 5 -9.12 65.83 -2.41
CA ILE A 5 -8.14 66.09 -1.33
C ILE A 5 -8.87 66.40 0.00
N SER A 6 -10.12 66.84 -0.06
CA SER A 6 -10.94 67.18 1.11
C SER A 6 -11.47 65.96 1.86
N ALA A 7 -11.92 64.93 1.14
CA ALA A 7 -12.44 63.70 1.73
C ALA A 7 -11.33 62.85 2.39
N GLU A 8 -10.14 62.83 1.80
CA GLU A 8 -8.98 62.10 2.33
C GLU A 8 -8.42 62.74 3.61
N LYS A 9 -8.47 64.08 3.73
CA LYS A 9 -8.14 64.81 4.96
C LYS A 9 -9.17 64.65 6.07
N ALA A 10 -10.44 64.44 5.74
CA ALA A 10 -11.51 64.26 6.73
C ALA A 10 -11.46 62.86 7.38
N ALA A 11 -11.19 61.82 6.61
CA ALA A 11 -11.01 60.46 7.12
C ALA A 11 -9.74 60.31 7.98
N SER A 12 -8.65 60.99 7.59
CA SER A 12 -7.40 61.08 8.37
C SER A 12 -7.59 61.76 9.75
N LYS A 13 -8.42 62.81 9.84
CA LYS A 13 -8.68 63.52 11.10
C LYS A 13 -9.51 62.72 12.10
N GLN A 14 -10.41 61.85 11.63
CA GLN A 14 -11.32 61.10 12.50
C GLN A 14 -10.61 59.92 13.20
N HIS A 15 -9.61 59.31 12.56
CA HIS A 15 -8.74 58.31 13.22
C HIS A 15 -7.81 58.94 14.28
N GLY A 16 -7.34 60.16 14.05
CA GLY A 16 -6.54 60.90 15.05
C GLY A 16 -7.34 61.29 16.29
N SER A 17 -8.65 61.57 16.17
CA SER A 17 -9.48 62.02 17.30
C SER A 17 -9.89 60.89 18.24
N LEU A 18 -10.10 59.68 17.73
CA LEU A 18 -10.41 58.51 18.57
C LEU A 18 -9.18 58.07 19.37
N PHE A 19 -8.00 58.10 18.73
CA PHE A 19 -6.73 57.85 19.38
C PHE A 19 -6.46 58.90 20.47
N ALA A 20 -6.61 60.20 20.15
CA ALA A 20 -6.44 61.28 21.12
C ALA A 20 -7.47 61.27 22.28
N ALA A 21 -8.70 60.80 22.03
CA ALA A 21 -9.72 60.66 23.07
C ALA A 21 -9.40 59.53 24.06
N VAL A 22 -8.93 58.39 23.56
CA VAL A 22 -8.44 57.28 24.40
C VAL A 22 -7.20 57.70 25.20
N MET A 23 -6.30 58.48 24.59
CA MET A 23 -5.09 59.02 25.24
C MET A 23 -5.41 59.93 26.43
N ARG A 24 -6.45 60.77 26.31
CA ARG A 24 -6.90 61.64 27.41
C ARG A 24 -7.63 60.89 28.51
N TRP A 25 -8.38 59.85 28.17
CA TRP A 25 -9.17 59.07 29.14
C TRP A 25 -8.31 58.15 30.01
N MET A 26 -7.18 57.64 29.49
CA MET A 26 -6.27 56.78 30.25
C MET A 26 -5.25 57.54 31.12
N GLY A 27 -5.08 58.85 30.94
CA GLY A 27 -4.16 59.66 31.76
C GLY A 27 -2.66 59.37 31.57
N LEU A 28 -2.30 58.58 30.55
CA LEU A 28 -0.93 58.13 30.30
C LEU A 28 -0.11 59.21 29.57
N GLN A 29 1.13 59.43 30.01
CA GLN A 29 2.09 60.29 29.30
C GLN A 29 2.59 59.60 28.02
N ASN A 30 3.00 60.38 27.00
CA ASN A 30 3.49 59.83 25.71
C ASN A 30 4.60 58.77 25.86
N SER A 31 5.43 58.88 26.90
CA SER A 31 6.47 57.90 27.25
C SER A 31 5.90 56.55 27.71
N GLU A 32 4.82 56.56 28.49
CA GLU A 32 4.16 55.36 29.02
C GLU A 32 3.45 54.59 27.90
N LEU A 33 2.88 55.30 26.92
CA LEU A 33 2.31 54.70 25.71
C LEU A 33 3.37 54.07 24.81
N LEU A 34 4.53 54.72 24.65
CA LEU A 34 5.68 54.15 23.95
C LEU A 34 6.17 52.86 24.62
N LEU A 35 6.26 52.84 25.95
CA LEU A 35 6.62 51.65 26.71
C LEU A 35 5.57 50.54 26.57
N LEU A 36 4.28 50.88 26.62
CA LEU A 36 3.19 49.93 26.45
C LEU A 36 3.17 49.33 25.03
N LEU A 37 3.35 50.15 23.99
CA LEU A 37 3.46 49.68 22.61
C LEU A 37 4.69 48.79 22.42
N LEU A 38 5.82 49.14 23.02
CA LEU A 38 7.04 48.33 22.96
C LEU A 38 6.84 46.99 23.67
N ALA A 39 6.24 46.98 24.86
CA ALA A 39 5.90 45.75 25.57
C ALA A 39 4.94 44.86 24.78
N LEU A 40 3.87 45.43 24.20
CA LEU A 40 2.93 44.69 23.35
C LEU A 40 3.61 44.15 22.08
N SER A 41 4.50 44.92 21.46
CA SER A 41 5.26 44.46 20.29
C SER A 41 6.20 43.30 20.63
N LEU A 42 6.85 43.33 21.80
CA LEU A 42 7.70 42.23 22.28
C LEU A 42 6.88 40.97 22.55
N ILE A 43 5.72 41.10 23.20
CA ILE A 43 4.80 39.97 23.42
C ILE A 43 4.35 39.39 22.08
N TRP A 44 3.98 40.23 21.12
CA TRP A 44 3.55 39.80 19.79
C TRP A 44 4.67 39.08 19.02
N VAL A 45 5.90 39.63 19.01
CA VAL A 45 7.05 38.99 18.37
C VAL A 45 7.41 37.67 19.06
N ALA A 46 7.38 37.62 20.39
CA ALA A 46 7.63 36.39 21.14
C ALA A 46 6.55 35.33 20.85
N ALA A 47 5.27 35.70 20.84
CA ALA A 47 4.17 34.81 20.49
C ALA A 47 4.28 34.31 19.05
N PHE A 48 4.53 35.20 18.09
CA PHE A 48 4.70 34.85 16.68
C PHE A 48 5.90 33.92 16.47
N SER A 49 7.04 34.24 17.06
CA SER A 49 8.26 33.42 16.97
C SER A 49 8.07 32.05 17.64
N SER A 50 7.43 32.03 18.81
CA SER A 50 7.10 30.79 19.52
C SER A 50 6.23 29.87 18.66
N THR A 51 5.17 30.40 18.03
CA THR A 51 4.32 29.59 17.15
C THR A 51 5.06 29.04 15.93
N LYS A 52 5.98 29.82 15.34
CA LYS A 52 6.83 29.36 14.22
C LYS A 52 7.78 28.24 14.64
N ILE A 53 8.42 28.38 15.80
CA ILE A 53 9.35 27.38 16.34
C ILE A 53 8.60 26.09 16.70
N ILE A 54 7.48 26.20 17.41
CA ILE A 54 6.64 25.05 17.81
C ILE A 54 6.13 24.32 16.57
N ARG A 55 5.61 25.04 15.58
CA ARG A 55 5.11 24.44 14.33
C ARG A 55 6.23 23.76 13.54
N GLY A 56 7.40 24.40 13.41
CA GLY A 56 8.54 23.80 12.73
C GLY A 56 9.03 22.52 13.42
N GLY A 57 9.11 22.53 14.75
CA GLY A 57 9.45 21.34 15.53
C GLY A 57 8.42 20.22 15.39
N TYR A 58 7.13 20.57 15.40
CA TYR A 58 6.03 19.62 15.21
C TYR A 58 6.04 19.00 13.81
N ASP A 59 6.18 19.81 12.75
CA ASP A 59 6.24 19.35 11.36
C ASP A 59 7.45 18.41 11.13
N LEU A 60 8.60 18.73 11.73
CA LEU A 60 9.78 17.86 11.71
C LEU A 60 9.55 16.54 12.46
N GLY A 61 8.87 16.58 13.61
CA GLY A 61 8.49 15.39 14.38
C GLY A 61 7.59 14.47 13.57
N VAL A 62 6.48 14.99 13.03
CA VAL A 62 5.53 14.24 12.20
C VAL A 62 6.23 13.66 10.96
N LYS A 63 7.08 14.45 10.30
CA LYS A 63 7.88 13.97 9.15
C LYS A 63 8.76 12.79 9.55
N SER A 64 9.45 12.90 10.68
CA SER A 64 10.35 11.87 11.20
C SER A 64 9.58 10.60 11.52
N GLU A 65 8.43 10.71 12.19
CA GLU A 65 7.57 9.57 12.53
C GLU A 65 7.05 8.86 11.28
N LEU A 66 6.46 9.59 10.32
CA LEU A 66 5.96 9.03 9.06
C LEU A 66 7.07 8.34 8.27
N THR A 67 8.25 8.96 8.18
CA THR A 67 9.38 8.38 7.43
C THR A 67 9.93 7.14 8.14
N THR A 68 10.01 7.15 9.47
CA THR A 68 10.45 6.00 10.26
C THR A 68 9.47 4.84 10.11
N LEU A 69 8.17 5.12 10.19
CA LEU A 69 7.12 4.12 10.03
C LEU A 69 7.10 3.54 8.60
N LEU A 70 7.26 4.40 7.58
CA LEU A 70 7.40 3.95 6.19
C LEU A 70 8.59 3.00 6.05
N GLN A 71 9.75 3.37 6.57
CA GLN A 71 10.97 2.57 6.46
C GLN A 71 10.88 1.25 7.23
N SER A 72 10.32 1.24 8.43
CA SER A 72 10.14 0.00 9.19
C SER A 72 9.12 -0.94 8.55
N THR A 73 8.07 -0.39 7.95
CA THR A 73 7.04 -1.17 7.23
C THR A 73 7.61 -1.77 5.95
N ASP A 74 8.38 -0.98 5.20
CA ASP A 74 9.10 -1.44 4.01
C ASP A 74 10.06 -2.59 4.33
N GLU A 75 10.87 -2.46 5.40
CA GLU A 75 11.76 -3.54 5.85
C GLU A 75 10.97 -4.79 6.27
N ALA A 76 9.84 -4.63 6.97
CA ALA A 76 8.99 -5.75 7.35
C ALA A 76 8.41 -6.47 6.12
N ILE A 77 8.00 -5.73 5.09
CA ILE A 77 7.53 -6.29 3.81
C ILE A 77 8.67 -7.00 3.07
N HIS A 78 9.87 -6.41 3.04
CA HIS A 78 11.05 -7.00 2.43
C HIS A 78 11.45 -8.32 3.11
N LEU A 79 11.56 -8.34 4.43
CA LEU A 79 11.86 -9.55 5.20
C LEU A 79 10.79 -10.64 4.99
N TRP A 80 9.52 -10.25 5.00
CA TRP A 80 8.41 -11.15 4.72
C TRP A 80 8.50 -11.75 3.32
N SER A 81 8.74 -10.92 2.29
CA SER A 81 8.92 -11.37 0.90
C SER A 81 10.07 -12.38 0.80
N HIS A 82 11.23 -12.03 1.37
CA HIS A 82 12.41 -12.87 1.36
C HIS A 82 12.16 -14.22 2.04
N GLU A 83 11.49 -14.25 3.19
CA GLU A 83 11.08 -15.48 3.87
C GLU A 83 10.22 -16.37 2.96
N LYS A 84 9.20 -15.79 2.30
CA LYS A 84 8.32 -16.56 1.40
C LYS A 84 9.06 -17.08 0.17
N LYS A 85 9.94 -16.27 -0.42
CA LYS A 85 10.78 -16.68 -1.56
C LYS A 85 11.70 -17.83 -1.18
N SER A 86 12.37 -17.73 -0.03
CA SER A 86 13.26 -18.79 0.47
C SER A 86 12.51 -20.11 0.71
N ILE A 87 11.28 -20.06 1.25
CA ILE A 87 10.45 -21.27 1.40
C ILE A 87 10.14 -21.90 0.03
N ALA A 88 9.74 -21.11 -0.96
CA ALA A 88 9.41 -21.60 -2.29
C ALA A 88 10.64 -22.19 -2.98
N GLU A 89 11.79 -21.54 -2.88
CA GLU A 89 13.05 -21.99 -3.49
C GLU A 89 13.54 -23.30 -2.88
N ASN A 90 13.50 -23.42 -1.55
CA ASN A 90 13.87 -24.66 -0.85
C ASN A 90 12.97 -25.82 -1.25
N LEU A 91 11.66 -25.60 -1.35
CA LEU A 91 10.71 -26.63 -1.77
C LEU A 91 10.84 -26.99 -3.26
N ALA A 92 11.15 -26.02 -4.12
CA ALA A 92 11.36 -26.27 -5.56
C ALA A 92 12.68 -27.01 -5.84
N SER A 93 13.65 -26.92 -4.93
CA SER A 93 14.95 -27.59 -5.00
C SER A 93 14.96 -28.96 -4.29
N ASP A 94 13.85 -29.35 -3.67
CA ASP A 94 13.73 -30.63 -2.99
C ASP A 94 13.74 -31.81 -3.99
N THR A 95 14.52 -32.85 -3.68
CA THR A 95 14.72 -33.99 -4.58
C THR A 95 13.48 -34.86 -4.74
N GLU A 96 12.62 -34.94 -3.71
CA GLU A 96 11.36 -35.65 -3.79
C GLU A 96 10.37 -34.88 -4.67
N ILE A 97 10.29 -33.56 -4.52
CA ILE A 97 9.48 -32.69 -5.41
C ILE A 97 9.96 -32.78 -6.86
N LEU A 98 11.27 -32.79 -7.10
CA LEU A 98 11.84 -32.98 -8.43
C LEU A 98 11.42 -34.32 -9.05
N GLY A 99 11.57 -35.43 -8.31
CA GLY A 99 11.20 -36.76 -8.81
C GLY A 99 9.71 -36.87 -9.14
N LEU A 100 8.85 -36.36 -8.26
CA LEU A 100 7.40 -36.33 -8.47
C LEU A 100 7.01 -35.46 -9.66
N THR A 101 7.68 -34.33 -9.85
CA THR A 101 7.48 -33.45 -11.00
C THR A 101 7.85 -34.17 -12.30
N GLN A 102 8.97 -34.89 -12.33
CA GLN A 102 9.38 -35.67 -13.50
C GLN A 102 8.38 -36.77 -13.85
N GLU A 103 7.80 -37.45 -12.86
CA GLU A 103 6.73 -38.44 -13.09
C GLU A 103 5.47 -37.78 -13.65
N LEU A 104 5.00 -36.69 -13.05
CA LEU A 104 3.83 -35.94 -13.53
C LEU A 104 4.02 -35.44 -14.97
N LEU A 105 5.24 -35.02 -15.33
CA LEU A 105 5.57 -34.56 -16.67
C LEU A 105 5.37 -35.64 -17.74
N GLN A 106 5.44 -36.94 -17.41
CA GLN A 106 5.20 -38.05 -18.36
C GLN A 106 3.72 -38.31 -18.66
N ASN A 107 2.82 -37.77 -17.84
CA ASN A 107 1.39 -37.98 -18.03
C ASN A 107 0.83 -37.00 -19.08
N PRO A 108 -0.18 -37.40 -19.86
CA PRO A 108 -0.99 -36.47 -20.64
C PRO A 108 -1.47 -35.30 -19.77
N ARG A 109 -1.52 -34.10 -20.36
CA ARG A 109 -1.88 -32.84 -19.66
C ARG A 109 -3.38 -32.69 -19.40
N ASP A 110 -4.12 -33.80 -19.34
CA ASP A 110 -5.54 -33.80 -18.99
C ASP A 110 -5.77 -34.15 -17.52
N GLN A 111 -6.90 -33.69 -16.99
CA GLN A 111 -7.23 -33.81 -15.58
C GLN A 111 -7.33 -35.28 -15.12
N GLN A 112 -7.88 -36.17 -15.94
CA GLN A 112 -8.11 -37.56 -15.55
C GLN A 112 -6.78 -38.31 -15.42
N ALA A 113 -5.88 -38.17 -16.39
CA ALA A 113 -4.57 -38.80 -16.37
C ALA A 113 -3.72 -38.29 -15.18
N LEU A 114 -3.68 -36.97 -14.96
CA LEU A 114 -2.92 -36.38 -13.85
C LEU A 114 -3.48 -36.76 -12.48
N LEU A 115 -4.81 -36.82 -12.30
CA LEU A 115 -5.41 -37.23 -11.03
C LEU A 115 -5.23 -38.73 -10.73
N ALA A 116 -5.11 -39.56 -11.76
CA ALA A 116 -4.85 -40.99 -11.62
C ALA A 116 -3.38 -41.31 -11.26
N SER A 117 -2.46 -40.37 -11.49
CA SER A 117 -1.03 -40.56 -11.18
C SER A 117 -0.77 -40.68 -9.66
N PRO A 118 0.00 -41.69 -9.21
CA PRO A 118 0.44 -41.78 -7.81
C PRO A 118 1.21 -40.55 -7.34
N ALA A 119 2.02 -39.94 -8.21
CA ALA A 119 2.76 -38.72 -7.89
C ALA A 119 1.85 -37.59 -7.41
N GLN A 120 0.65 -37.45 -7.97
CA GLN A 120 -0.31 -36.43 -7.55
C GLN A 120 -0.69 -36.55 -6.07
N GLN A 121 -0.93 -37.77 -5.61
CA GLN A 121 -1.27 -38.05 -4.21
C GLN A 121 -0.05 -37.87 -3.30
N MET A 122 1.15 -38.20 -3.78
CA MET A 122 2.40 -37.98 -3.05
C MET A 122 2.68 -36.51 -2.84
N VAL A 123 2.59 -35.67 -3.89
CA VAL A 123 2.76 -34.21 -3.76
C VAL A 123 1.76 -33.66 -2.75
N ARG A 124 0.48 -34.05 -2.80
CA ARG A 124 -0.52 -33.60 -1.83
C ARG A 124 -0.20 -34.00 -0.38
N ARG A 125 0.38 -35.19 -0.17
CA ARG A 125 0.82 -35.63 1.16
C ARG A 125 1.98 -34.78 1.67
N LEU A 126 2.96 -34.46 0.84
CA LEU A 126 4.08 -33.58 1.21
C LEU A 126 3.60 -32.19 1.65
N PHE A 127 2.64 -31.62 0.94
CA PHE A 127 2.09 -30.30 1.27
C PHE A 127 1.04 -30.32 2.40
N GLN A 128 0.62 -31.49 2.89
CA GLN A 128 -0.52 -31.58 3.82
C GLN A 128 -0.26 -30.84 5.15
N SER A 129 0.95 -30.90 5.69
CA SER A 129 1.33 -30.20 6.93
C SER A 129 1.26 -28.69 6.77
N PHE A 130 1.77 -28.15 5.66
CA PHE A 130 1.74 -26.72 5.34
C PHE A 130 0.31 -26.19 5.18
N LEU A 131 -0.58 -26.98 4.57
CA LEU A 131 -1.99 -26.62 4.38
C LEU A 131 -2.77 -26.68 5.69
N LYS A 132 -2.54 -27.70 6.54
CA LYS A 132 -3.22 -27.82 7.84
C LYS A 132 -2.74 -26.77 8.85
N GLY A 133 -1.45 -26.41 8.81
CA GLY A 133 -0.88 -25.37 9.66
C GLY A 133 -1.32 -23.95 9.30
N GLY A 134 -2.03 -23.76 8.18
CA GLY A 134 -2.48 -22.45 7.71
C GLY A 134 -1.38 -21.59 7.07
N THR A 135 -0.14 -22.06 7.04
CA THR A 135 1.00 -21.37 6.42
C THR A 135 0.80 -21.14 4.93
N LEU A 136 0.17 -22.11 4.25
CA LEU A 136 -0.18 -22.04 2.83
C LEU A 136 -1.66 -22.34 2.64
N ARG A 137 -2.28 -21.68 1.64
CA ARG A 137 -3.67 -21.95 1.24
C ARG A 137 -3.77 -22.96 0.10
N GLY A 138 -2.67 -23.29 -0.55
CA GLY A 138 -2.62 -24.16 -1.71
C GLY A 138 -1.24 -24.16 -2.37
N PHE A 139 -1.08 -25.00 -3.38
CA PHE A 139 0.12 -25.04 -4.21
C PHE A 139 -0.26 -25.40 -5.65
N PHE A 140 0.67 -25.15 -6.57
CA PHE A 140 0.64 -25.68 -7.93
C PHE A 140 2.03 -26.13 -8.35
N ILE A 141 2.09 -27.22 -9.12
CA ILE A 141 3.24 -27.53 -9.99
C ILE A 141 2.78 -27.26 -11.42
N ILE A 142 3.52 -26.45 -12.16
CA ILE A 142 3.11 -25.90 -13.45
C ILE A 142 4.10 -26.35 -14.54
N ALA A 143 3.60 -26.95 -15.61
CA ALA A 143 4.41 -27.38 -16.76
C ALA A 143 4.79 -26.21 -17.69
N PRO A 144 5.77 -26.41 -18.61
CA PRO A 144 6.23 -25.37 -19.55
C PRO A 144 5.16 -24.78 -20.47
N ASP A 145 4.05 -25.49 -20.67
CA ASP A 145 2.86 -25.03 -21.38
C ASP A 145 1.87 -24.25 -20.47
N ASN A 146 2.29 -23.92 -19.25
CA ASN A 146 1.53 -23.28 -18.19
C ASN A 146 0.31 -24.09 -17.69
N ILE A 147 0.24 -25.39 -17.99
CA ILE A 147 -0.77 -26.28 -17.44
C ILE A 147 -0.37 -26.72 -16.02
N SER A 148 -1.34 -26.72 -15.12
CA SER A 148 -1.14 -27.18 -13.74
C SER A 148 -1.06 -28.72 -13.69
N LEU A 149 0.14 -29.26 -13.49
CA LEU A 149 0.41 -30.69 -13.30
C LEU A 149 -0.17 -31.20 -11.98
N ALA A 150 0.07 -30.44 -10.91
CA ALA A 150 -0.40 -30.76 -9.58
C ALA A 150 -1.05 -29.54 -8.93
N SER A 151 -2.04 -29.80 -8.08
CA SER A 151 -2.66 -28.77 -7.24
C SER A 151 -3.26 -29.40 -5.98
N SER A 152 -3.44 -28.59 -4.95
CA SER A 152 -4.20 -28.96 -3.75
C SER A 152 -5.69 -29.21 -4.02
N ARG A 153 -6.22 -28.79 -5.18
CA ARG A 153 -7.64 -28.96 -5.56
C ARG A 153 -7.75 -29.65 -6.91
N ASP A 154 -8.71 -30.56 -7.08
CA ASP A 154 -8.89 -31.32 -8.32
C ASP A 154 -9.27 -30.43 -9.51
N ILE A 155 -10.12 -29.43 -9.30
CA ILE A 155 -10.59 -28.48 -10.35
C ILE A 155 -9.46 -27.70 -11.03
N ASN A 156 -8.31 -27.64 -10.38
CA ASN A 156 -7.13 -26.90 -10.80
C ASN A 156 -6.10 -27.78 -11.54
N VAL A 157 -6.35 -29.07 -11.71
CA VAL A 157 -5.42 -30.04 -12.31
C VAL A 157 -5.74 -30.22 -13.78
N GLY A 158 -4.71 -30.22 -14.64
CA GLY A 158 -4.88 -30.35 -16.09
C GLY A 158 -5.49 -29.12 -16.77
N THR A 159 -5.46 -27.96 -16.09
CA THR A 159 -6.00 -26.70 -16.59
C THR A 159 -4.91 -25.62 -16.67
N LEU A 160 -5.15 -24.61 -17.51
CA LEU A 160 -4.28 -23.43 -17.59
C LEU A 160 -4.21 -22.75 -16.22
N ASN A 161 -2.99 -22.48 -15.74
CA ASN A 161 -2.80 -21.92 -14.41
C ASN A 161 -3.31 -20.46 -14.34
N LEU A 162 -3.97 -20.10 -13.24
CA LEU A 162 -4.51 -18.75 -12.99
C LEU A 162 -3.44 -17.65 -13.02
N LEU A 163 -2.18 -17.95 -12.72
CA LEU A 163 -1.06 -16.99 -12.76
C LEU A 163 -0.69 -16.57 -14.18
N THR A 164 -1.24 -17.21 -15.22
CA THR A 164 -1.10 -16.74 -16.60
C THR A 164 -1.73 -15.36 -16.84
N SER A 165 -2.65 -14.94 -15.96
CA SER A 165 -3.15 -13.55 -15.92
C SER A 165 -2.08 -12.52 -15.51
N GLN A 166 -0.97 -12.96 -14.92
CA GLN A 166 0.21 -12.16 -14.58
C GLN A 166 1.42 -12.68 -15.38
N SER A 167 1.38 -12.49 -16.71
CA SER A 167 2.39 -13.03 -17.64
C SER A 167 3.81 -12.60 -17.27
N ASP A 168 3.99 -11.38 -16.80
CA ASP A 168 5.28 -10.85 -16.33
C ASP A 168 5.86 -11.66 -15.16
N THR A 169 5.00 -12.07 -14.21
CA THR A 169 5.40 -12.92 -13.08
C THR A 169 5.78 -14.32 -13.58
N MET A 170 4.99 -14.87 -14.51
CA MET A 170 5.26 -16.19 -15.11
C MET A 170 6.57 -16.20 -15.89
N GLU A 171 6.82 -15.19 -16.69
CA GLU A 171 8.05 -15.04 -17.48
C GLU A 171 9.30 -14.92 -16.59
N LYS A 172 9.23 -14.16 -15.49
CA LYS A 172 10.33 -14.08 -14.50
C LYS A 172 10.66 -15.47 -13.94
N MET A 173 9.65 -16.25 -13.56
CA MET A 173 9.85 -17.62 -13.07
C MET A 173 10.49 -18.53 -14.11
N TRP A 174 10.04 -18.48 -15.37
CA TRP A 174 10.63 -19.26 -16.45
C TRP A 174 12.04 -18.81 -16.85
N ARG A 175 12.44 -17.57 -16.53
CA ARG A 175 13.85 -17.12 -16.60
C ARG A 175 14.69 -17.59 -15.40
N GLY A 176 14.05 -18.20 -14.42
CA GLY A 176 14.71 -18.80 -13.28
C GLY A 176 14.72 -17.94 -12.01
N GLU A 177 13.93 -16.87 -11.99
CA GLU A 177 13.80 -15.97 -10.84
C GLU A 177 12.77 -16.52 -9.83
N VAL A 178 12.99 -16.29 -8.54
CA VAL A 178 12.01 -16.55 -7.47
C VAL A 178 11.22 -15.27 -7.21
N VAL A 179 9.90 -15.32 -7.37
CA VAL A 179 9.06 -14.11 -7.45
C VAL A 179 7.81 -14.19 -6.59
N MET A 180 7.33 -13.01 -6.19
CA MET A 180 6.00 -12.80 -5.62
C MET A 180 5.06 -12.34 -6.73
N SER A 181 3.82 -12.82 -6.74
CA SER A 181 2.76 -12.28 -7.59
C SER A 181 2.14 -11.03 -6.96
N ARG A 182 1.46 -10.22 -7.77
CA ARG A 182 0.54 -9.21 -7.25
C ARG A 182 -0.67 -9.88 -6.57
N VAL A 183 -1.32 -9.13 -5.69
CA VAL A 183 -2.61 -9.52 -5.10
C VAL A 183 -3.64 -9.62 -6.21
N GLN A 184 -4.41 -10.71 -6.23
CA GLN A 184 -5.49 -10.91 -7.20
C GLN A 184 -6.70 -11.58 -6.56
N LEU A 185 -7.85 -11.44 -7.22
CA LEU A 185 -9.04 -12.19 -6.88
C LEU A 185 -8.86 -13.69 -7.16
N SER A 186 -9.54 -14.48 -6.34
CA SER A 186 -9.63 -15.93 -6.40
C SER A 186 -10.58 -16.33 -7.51
N ASP A 187 -10.19 -17.37 -8.22
CA ASP A 187 -11.01 -18.15 -9.15
C ASP A 187 -12.09 -18.98 -8.46
N VAL A 188 -11.93 -19.24 -7.16
CA VAL A 188 -12.84 -20.07 -6.37
C VAL A 188 -13.18 -19.41 -5.03
N PRO A 189 -14.46 -19.39 -4.62
CA PRO A 189 -14.86 -18.90 -3.30
C PRO A 189 -14.08 -19.58 -2.17
N MET A 190 -13.48 -18.80 -1.26
CA MET A 190 -12.69 -19.36 -0.16
C MET A 190 -13.59 -19.81 1.02
N PRO A 191 -13.24 -20.89 1.75
CA PRO A 191 -14.00 -21.32 2.92
C PRO A 191 -14.19 -20.18 3.93
N LYS A 192 -15.36 -20.10 4.58
CA LYS A 192 -15.60 -19.11 5.65
C LYS A 192 -14.69 -19.41 6.84
N GLN A 193 -13.63 -18.64 7.04
CA GLN A 193 -12.83 -18.66 8.26
C GLN A 193 -12.44 -17.23 8.67
N ARG A 194 -12.57 -16.95 9.97
CA ARG A 194 -12.19 -15.71 10.70
C ARG A 194 -12.95 -14.42 10.34
N GLU A 195 -12.92 -13.47 11.27
CA GLU A 195 -13.26 -12.06 11.02
C GLU A 195 -12.19 -11.46 10.08
N ILE A 196 -12.48 -11.49 8.79
CA ILE A 196 -11.67 -10.87 7.74
C ILE A 196 -12.39 -9.65 7.18
N ALA A 197 -11.65 -8.71 6.60
CA ALA A 197 -12.24 -7.52 6.00
C ALA A 197 -13.25 -7.89 4.89
N VAL A 198 -14.33 -7.11 4.79
CA VAL A 198 -15.40 -7.36 3.82
C VAL A 198 -14.84 -7.29 2.40
N GLY A 199 -15.16 -8.29 1.58
CA GLY A 199 -14.72 -8.38 0.18
C GLY A 199 -13.26 -8.78 -0.01
N THR A 200 -12.51 -9.12 1.05
CA THR A 200 -11.11 -9.58 0.95
C THR A 200 -10.93 -11.09 1.01
N ARG A 201 -12.03 -11.83 1.26
CA ARG A 201 -12.05 -13.30 1.41
C ARG A 201 -11.45 -14.02 0.21
N ASP A 202 -11.75 -13.51 -0.97
CA ASP A 202 -11.35 -14.12 -2.22
C ASP A 202 -10.07 -13.48 -2.74
N LEU A 203 -9.20 -12.92 -1.90
CA LEU A 203 -7.89 -12.40 -2.31
C LEU A 203 -6.79 -13.42 -2.08
N ASN A 204 -5.86 -13.51 -3.03
CA ASN A 204 -4.69 -14.37 -2.92
C ASN A 204 -3.45 -13.71 -3.48
N MET A 205 -2.31 -14.19 -3.01
CA MET A 205 -1.00 -13.96 -3.60
C MET A 205 -0.31 -15.31 -3.81
N PHE A 206 0.72 -15.29 -4.63
CA PHE A 206 1.56 -16.45 -4.86
C PHE A 206 3.03 -16.08 -4.67
N VAL A 207 3.79 -17.04 -4.16
CA VAL A 207 5.24 -17.05 -4.32
C VAL A 207 5.60 -18.22 -5.22
N GLY A 208 6.52 -18.03 -6.15
CA GLY A 208 6.87 -19.05 -7.12
C GLY A 208 8.35 -19.16 -7.37
N ALA A 209 8.80 -20.39 -7.60
CA ALA A 209 10.19 -20.75 -7.84
C ALA A 209 10.28 -21.81 -8.97
N PRO A 210 11.34 -21.76 -9.79
CA PRO A 210 11.58 -22.76 -10.82
C PRO A 210 12.00 -24.11 -10.23
N ILE A 211 11.43 -25.20 -10.72
CA ILE A 211 11.92 -26.56 -10.46
C ILE A 211 12.93 -26.89 -11.56
N ARG A 212 14.16 -27.21 -11.15
CA ARG A 212 15.29 -27.50 -12.04
C ARG A 212 15.65 -28.97 -12.00
N ASP A 213 15.96 -29.54 -13.17
CA ASP A 213 16.54 -30.88 -13.24
C ASP A 213 18.03 -30.87 -12.83
N THR A 214 18.65 -32.05 -12.84
CA THR A 214 20.06 -32.25 -12.48
C THR A 214 21.04 -31.55 -13.42
N SER A 215 20.60 -31.11 -14.61
CA SER A 215 21.39 -30.28 -15.53
C SER A 215 21.22 -28.78 -15.32
N GLY A 216 20.35 -28.38 -14.38
CA GLY A 216 20.00 -26.98 -14.10
C GLY A 216 18.90 -26.42 -15.00
N LYS A 217 18.36 -27.22 -15.92
CA LYS A 217 17.27 -26.83 -16.82
C LYS A 217 15.97 -26.74 -16.05
N ILE A 218 15.22 -25.66 -16.27
CA ILE A 218 13.89 -25.46 -15.67
C ILE A 218 12.91 -26.38 -16.40
N ILE A 219 12.26 -27.28 -15.66
CA ILE A 219 11.34 -28.28 -16.21
C ILE A 219 9.88 -28.06 -15.78
N ALA A 220 9.67 -27.31 -14.70
CA ALA A 220 8.36 -26.93 -14.17
C ALA A 220 8.54 -25.72 -13.24
N LEU A 221 7.43 -25.15 -12.77
CA LEU A 221 7.41 -24.14 -11.72
C LEU A 221 6.64 -24.66 -10.51
N LEU A 222 7.14 -24.39 -9.30
CA LEU A 222 6.39 -24.54 -8.06
C LEU A 222 5.82 -23.18 -7.67
N THR A 223 4.53 -23.11 -7.37
CA THR A 223 3.92 -21.91 -6.78
C THR A 223 3.15 -22.25 -5.53
N LEU A 224 3.26 -21.40 -4.52
CA LEU A 224 2.61 -21.55 -3.22
C LEU A 224 1.62 -20.42 -3.04
N ARG A 225 0.37 -20.77 -2.73
CA ARG A 225 -0.72 -19.80 -2.52
C ARG A 225 -0.67 -19.28 -1.09
N ILE A 226 -0.61 -17.97 -0.96
CA ILE A 226 -0.55 -17.23 0.30
C ILE A 226 -1.83 -16.39 0.46
N ASP A 227 -2.30 -16.27 1.69
CA ASP A 227 -3.40 -15.38 2.05
C ASP A 227 -2.85 -14.00 2.45
N PRO A 228 -3.06 -12.95 1.63
CA PRO A 228 -2.55 -11.62 1.95
C PRO A 228 -3.20 -11.03 3.21
N ASN A 229 -4.39 -11.49 3.63
CA ASN A 229 -5.04 -11.00 4.85
C ASN A 229 -4.26 -11.40 6.11
N GLU A 230 -3.76 -12.63 6.15
CA GLU A 230 -3.00 -13.14 7.30
C GLU A 230 -1.53 -12.68 7.26
N THR A 231 -1.02 -12.32 6.08
CA THR A 231 0.39 -11.94 5.91
C THR A 231 0.59 -10.46 5.58
N LEU A 232 0.44 -10.06 4.32
CA LEU A 232 0.85 -8.74 3.85
C LEU A 232 0.03 -7.60 4.47
N PHE A 233 -1.29 -7.76 4.55
CA PHE A 233 -2.18 -6.73 5.07
C PHE A 233 -2.05 -6.57 6.59
N SER A 234 -1.63 -7.61 7.31
CA SER A 234 -1.40 -7.51 8.75
C SER A 234 -0.17 -6.65 9.06
N LEU A 235 0.86 -6.65 8.19
CA LEU A 235 2.01 -5.75 8.28
C LEU A 235 1.57 -4.28 8.08
N LEU A 236 0.76 -4.01 7.06
CA LEU A 236 0.22 -2.68 6.80
C LEU A 236 -0.73 -2.20 7.92
N HIS A 237 -1.50 -3.11 8.52
CA HIS A 237 -2.38 -2.78 9.64
C HIS A 237 -1.61 -2.32 10.88
N GLN A 238 -0.42 -2.88 11.11
CA GLN A 238 0.46 -2.49 12.22
C GLN A 238 1.14 -1.14 11.96
N ALA A 239 1.30 -0.78 10.69
CA ALA A 239 1.92 0.45 10.24
C ALA A 239 0.95 1.65 10.27
N ARG A 240 0.44 2.00 11.46
CA ARG A 240 -0.53 3.09 11.63
C ARG A 240 -0.01 4.17 12.55
N LEU A 241 -0.22 5.42 12.13
CA LEU A 241 0.05 6.59 12.93
C LEU A 241 -1.25 7.14 13.52
N GLY A 242 -1.40 7.05 14.85
CA GLY A 242 -2.56 7.57 15.57
C GLY A 242 -3.90 7.04 15.07
N GLU A 243 -4.97 7.82 15.29
CA GLU A 243 -6.35 7.39 15.01
C GLU A 243 -6.71 7.43 13.51
N THR A 244 -6.11 8.39 12.79
CA THR A 244 -6.48 8.70 11.39
C THR A 244 -5.52 8.14 10.35
N GLY A 245 -4.41 7.54 10.77
CA GLY A 245 -3.38 7.08 9.85
C GLY A 245 -3.69 5.73 9.18
N GLU A 246 -3.07 5.52 8.02
CA GLU A 246 -3.19 4.34 7.20
C GLU A 246 -1.89 4.09 6.43
N ALA A 247 -1.42 2.84 6.42
CA ALA A 247 -0.47 2.37 5.43
C ALA A 247 -1.19 1.56 4.35
N TYR A 248 -0.85 1.78 3.10
CA TYR A 248 -1.40 1.05 1.98
C TYR A 248 -0.40 0.92 0.83
N ILE A 249 -0.70 -0.03 -0.05
CA ILE A 249 0.10 -0.32 -1.24
C ILE A 249 -0.71 -0.19 -2.52
N PHE A 250 -0.04 0.12 -3.63
CA PHE A 250 -0.65 0.33 -4.95
C PHE A 250 0.30 -0.02 -6.10
N ASP A 251 -0.23 -0.26 -7.30
CA ASP A 251 0.56 -0.54 -8.51
C ASP A 251 0.95 0.72 -9.28
N ARG A 252 1.67 0.57 -10.41
CA ARG A 252 2.14 1.70 -11.22
C ARG A 252 1.02 2.53 -11.84
N GLN A 253 -0.18 1.98 -11.94
CA GLN A 253 -1.37 2.65 -12.45
C GLN A 253 -2.14 3.34 -11.31
N GLY A 254 -1.65 3.25 -10.08
CA GLY A 254 -2.29 3.75 -8.88
C GLY A 254 -3.40 2.85 -8.38
N LEU A 255 -3.57 1.63 -8.89
CA LEU A 255 -4.58 0.70 -8.41
C LEU A 255 -4.17 0.18 -7.03
N MET A 256 -5.05 0.31 -6.05
CA MET A 256 -4.80 -0.12 -4.68
C MET A 256 -4.66 -1.64 -4.60
N LEU A 257 -3.58 -2.12 -3.97
CA LEU A 257 -3.28 -3.54 -3.78
C LEU A 257 -3.56 -4.04 -2.35
N SER A 258 -3.92 -3.14 -1.43
CA SER A 258 -4.33 -3.45 -0.05
C SER A 258 -5.73 -2.92 0.28
N PRO A 259 -6.42 -3.49 1.28
CA PRO A 259 -7.70 -2.96 1.70
C PRO A 259 -7.51 -1.63 2.43
N SER A 260 -8.24 -0.62 1.99
CA SER A 260 -8.43 0.63 2.74
C SER A 260 -9.22 0.39 4.02
N ARG A 261 -8.79 1.01 5.13
CA ARG A 261 -9.52 1.05 6.40
C ARG A 261 -10.75 1.96 6.35
N PHE A 262 -10.83 2.86 5.37
CA PHE A 262 -11.92 3.83 5.20
C PHE A 262 -12.99 3.32 4.24
N ARG A 263 -13.27 2.02 4.31
CA ARG A 263 -14.19 1.33 3.41
C ARG A 263 -15.57 1.96 3.38
N ASP A 264 -16.13 2.32 4.53
CA ASP A 264 -17.47 2.91 4.61
C ASP A 264 -17.54 4.25 3.88
N GLU A 265 -16.45 5.03 3.91
CA GLU A 265 -16.35 6.26 3.14
C GLU A 265 -16.29 5.97 1.64
N LEU A 266 -15.50 4.96 1.23
CA LEU A 266 -15.41 4.55 -0.17
C LEU A 266 -16.76 4.05 -0.73
N VAL A 267 -17.55 3.35 0.09
CA VAL A 267 -18.94 2.97 -0.24
C VAL A 267 -19.81 4.23 -0.38
N SER A 268 -19.74 5.15 0.57
CA SER A 268 -20.53 6.40 0.53
C SER A 268 -20.20 7.28 -0.69
N MET A 269 -18.96 7.19 -1.20
CA MET A 269 -18.51 7.89 -2.41
C MET A 269 -18.89 7.16 -3.71
N GLY A 270 -19.44 5.94 -3.62
CA GLY A 270 -19.74 5.08 -4.76
C GLY A 270 -18.50 4.59 -5.50
N LEU A 271 -17.38 4.40 -4.78
CA LEU A 271 -16.13 3.86 -5.35
C LEU A 271 -16.07 2.33 -5.27
N ILE A 272 -16.81 1.73 -4.33
CA ILE A 272 -16.96 0.28 -4.15
C ILE A 272 -18.38 -0.03 -3.65
N GLU A 273 -18.86 -1.24 -3.93
CA GLU A 273 -20.14 -1.72 -3.40
C GLU A 273 -20.03 -2.23 -1.94
N PRO A 274 -21.14 -2.36 -1.18
CA PRO A 274 -21.14 -2.78 0.23
C PRO A 274 -20.53 -4.16 0.55
N ASP A 275 -20.36 -5.04 -0.44
CA ASP A 275 -19.74 -6.36 -0.30
C ASP A 275 -18.31 -6.42 -0.88
N GLN A 276 -17.81 -5.32 -1.44
CA GLN A 276 -16.52 -5.26 -2.13
C GLN A 276 -15.39 -4.71 -1.24
N SER A 277 -14.16 -5.10 -1.58
CA SER A 277 -12.92 -4.51 -1.09
C SER A 277 -12.43 -3.42 -2.05
N SER A 278 -11.61 -2.50 -1.57
CA SER A 278 -10.87 -1.53 -2.38
C SER A 278 -9.71 -2.13 -3.17
N VAL A 279 -9.23 -3.32 -2.77
CA VAL A 279 -8.17 -4.06 -3.47
C VAL A 279 -8.58 -4.32 -4.92
N ALA A 280 -7.71 -3.95 -5.85
CA ALA A 280 -7.92 -4.06 -7.28
C ALA A 280 -9.19 -3.33 -7.79
N ARG A 281 -9.66 -2.29 -7.07
CA ARG A 281 -10.84 -1.50 -7.44
C ARG A 281 -10.67 0.00 -7.31
N VAL A 282 -10.02 0.45 -6.24
CA VAL A 282 -9.82 1.88 -5.98
C VAL A 282 -8.51 2.34 -6.57
N TYR A 283 -8.54 3.48 -7.26
CA TYR A 283 -7.34 4.14 -7.78
C TYR A 283 -6.93 5.33 -6.91
N VAL A 284 -5.63 5.46 -6.67
CA VAL A 284 -4.97 6.56 -5.94
C VAL A 284 -4.79 7.76 -6.88
N ARG A 285 -5.90 8.44 -7.18
CA ARG A 285 -6.00 9.56 -8.15
C ARG A 285 -6.42 10.86 -7.49
N ASP A 286 -6.17 11.98 -8.16
CA ASP A 286 -6.60 13.30 -7.70
C ASP A 286 -8.10 13.54 -7.98
N ASN A 287 -8.97 13.05 -7.08
CA ASN A 287 -10.42 13.06 -7.30
C ASN A 287 -11.11 14.44 -7.16
N ARG A 288 -10.37 15.57 -7.11
CA ARG A 288 -10.92 16.91 -6.85
C ARG A 288 -11.73 17.53 -7.99
N VAL A 289 -11.48 17.16 -9.24
CA VAL A 289 -12.10 17.81 -10.42
C VAL A 289 -12.73 16.81 -11.38
N ASN A 290 -12.08 15.66 -11.61
CA ASN A 290 -12.57 14.61 -12.48
C ASN A 290 -11.99 13.26 -12.02
N ARG A 291 -12.79 12.19 -12.01
CA ARG A 291 -12.36 10.83 -11.65
C ARG A 291 -11.33 10.23 -12.64
N ASN A 292 -11.15 10.87 -13.80
CA ASN A 292 -10.12 10.54 -14.80
C ASN A 292 -8.83 11.38 -14.67
N SER A 293 -8.66 12.14 -13.59
CA SER A 293 -7.40 12.81 -13.31
C SER A 293 -6.25 11.79 -13.15
N GLY A 294 -5.02 12.27 -13.35
CA GLY A 294 -3.82 11.48 -13.11
C GLY A 294 -3.67 11.02 -11.66
N LEU A 295 -2.59 10.29 -11.39
CA LEU A 295 -2.18 9.91 -10.04
C LEU A 295 -2.17 11.13 -9.11
N ASN A 296 -2.53 10.94 -7.84
CA ASN A 296 -2.37 12.02 -6.86
C ASN A 296 -0.88 12.34 -6.65
N ARG A 297 -0.57 13.40 -5.89
CA ARG A 297 0.81 13.85 -5.67
C ARG A 297 1.73 12.72 -5.18
N MET A 298 1.27 11.97 -4.20
CA MET A 298 2.01 10.88 -3.57
C MET A 298 2.28 9.77 -4.59
N ALA A 299 1.23 9.25 -5.23
CA ALA A 299 1.36 8.14 -6.18
C ALA A 299 2.18 8.54 -7.41
N ALA A 300 2.04 9.78 -7.91
CA ALA A 300 2.86 10.28 -9.00
C ALA A 300 4.36 10.33 -8.64
N SER A 301 4.69 10.81 -7.44
CA SER A 301 6.07 10.86 -6.95
C SER A 301 6.64 9.45 -6.72
N ALA A 302 5.88 8.58 -6.04
CA ALA A 302 6.29 7.19 -5.82
C ALA A 302 6.52 6.43 -7.15
N THR A 303 5.62 6.54 -8.13
CA THR A 303 5.78 5.82 -9.42
C THR A 303 6.98 6.27 -10.25
N LEU A 304 7.51 7.47 -10.00
CA LEU A 304 8.78 7.96 -10.54
C LEU A 304 10.01 7.44 -9.78
N GLY A 305 9.81 6.61 -8.75
CA GLY A 305 10.87 6.05 -7.91
C GLY A 305 11.32 6.96 -6.77
N GLU A 306 10.61 8.06 -6.51
CA GLU A 306 10.97 8.99 -5.44
C GLU A 306 10.52 8.47 -4.07
N GLN A 307 11.41 8.61 -3.08
CA GLN A 307 11.06 8.49 -1.66
C GLN A 307 10.93 9.89 -1.07
N ALA A 308 9.73 10.26 -0.63
CA ALA A 308 9.45 11.61 -0.17
C ALA A 308 8.36 11.64 0.92
N SER A 309 8.16 12.83 1.48
CA SER A 309 7.09 13.10 2.44
C SER A 309 6.56 14.53 2.30
N ASN A 310 5.31 14.74 2.71
CA ASN A 310 4.65 16.04 2.67
C ASN A 310 3.80 16.29 3.91
N VAL A 311 4.34 17.09 4.82
CA VAL A 311 3.67 17.53 6.06
C VAL A 311 2.87 18.84 5.92
N SER A 312 2.99 19.55 4.78
CA SER A 312 2.11 20.68 4.45
C SER A 312 0.70 20.21 4.05
N GLY A 313 0.63 18.95 3.63
CA GLY A 313 -0.54 18.19 3.29
C GLY A 313 -0.95 18.24 1.82
N TYR A 314 -1.75 17.27 1.42
CA TYR A 314 -2.25 17.07 0.05
C TYR A 314 -3.49 16.17 0.07
N PRO A 315 -4.33 16.17 -0.97
CA PRO A 315 -5.48 15.27 -1.02
C PRO A 315 -5.10 13.83 -1.32
N ASP A 316 -5.63 12.91 -0.51
CA ASP A 316 -5.52 11.47 -0.71
C ASP A 316 -6.53 10.94 -1.76
N TYR A 317 -6.61 9.62 -1.89
CA TYR A 317 -7.56 8.94 -2.79
C TYR A 317 -9.04 9.18 -2.43
N ARG A 318 -9.34 9.63 -1.21
CA ARG A 318 -10.69 10.03 -0.76
C ARG A 318 -10.96 11.52 -1.04
N GLY A 319 -9.96 12.27 -1.49
CA GLY A 319 -10.00 13.72 -1.64
C GLY A 319 -9.84 14.49 -0.32
N LYS A 320 -9.47 13.81 0.78
CA LYS A 320 -9.25 14.43 2.09
C LYS A 320 -7.81 14.90 2.20
N LYS A 321 -7.61 16.07 2.83
CA LYS A 321 -6.27 16.59 3.07
C LYS A 321 -5.57 15.75 4.14
N VAL A 322 -4.51 15.05 3.76
CA VAL A 322 -3.64 14.24 4.61
C VAL A 322 -2.21 14.75 4.57
N VAL A 323 -1.38 14.28 5.49
CA VAL A 323 0.08 14.35 5.41
C VAL A 323 0.60 12.93 5.22
N GLY A 324 1.77 12.73 4.63
CA GLY A 324 2.22 11.37 4.39
C GLY A 324 3.67 11.25 3.97
N ALA A 325 4.18 10.03 4.00
CA ALA A 325 5.46 9.60 3.47
C ALA A 325 5.24 8.40 2.54
N TRP A 326 6.04 8.30 1.47
CA TRP A 326 5.89 7.27 0.47
C TRP A 326 7.21 6.89 -0.18
N LYS A 327 7.22 5.73 -0.82
CA LYS A 327 8.30 5.26 -1.69
C LYS A 327 7.78 4.26 -2.72
N TRP A 328 8.60 3.99 -3.73
CA TRP A 328 8.48 2.79 -4.54
C TRP A 328 9.33 1.68 -3.93
N GLU A 329 8.74 0.51 -3.71
CA GLU A 329 9.44 -0.72 -3.40
C GLU A 329 9.73 -1.44 -4.72
N GLN A 330 11.01 -1.56 -5.05
CA GLN A 330 11.47 -2.01 -6.37
C GLN A 330 11.37 -3.52 -6.53
N GLU A 331 11.56 -4.30 -5.45
CA GLU A 331 11.63 -5.76 -5.51
C GLU A 331 10.26 -6.39 -5.81
N LEU A 332 9.21 -5.84 -5.21
CA LEU A 332 7.82 -6.24 -5.36
C LEU A 332 7.05 -5.40 -6.40
N ASP A 333 7.70 -4.39 -6.97
CA ASP A 333 7.13 -3.45 -7.95
C ASP A 333 5.81 -2.83 -7.48
N LEU A 334 5.83 -2.25 -6.28
CA LEU A 334 4.67 -1.60 -5.65
C LEU A 334 5.04 -0.25 -5.02
N GLY A 335 4.07 0.65 -4.95
CA GLY A 335 4.16 1.85 -4.13
C GLY A 335 3.71 1.54 -2.71
N LEU A 336 4.43 2.06 -1.72
CA LEU A 336 4.06 2.04 -0.31
C LEU A 336 3.84 3.48 0.18
N ALA A 337 2.72 3.73 0.83
CA ALA A 337 2.37 5.00 1.42
C ALA A 337 1.98 4.83 2.88
N VAL A 338 2.34 5.82 3.70
CA VAL A 338 1.89 6.00 5.08
C VAL A 338 1.32 7.40 5.18
N GLU A 339 0.03 7.51 5.47
CA GLU A 339 -0.74 8.75 5.58
C GLU A 339 -1.46 8.83 6.93
#